data_AF-A0A2G9REC3-F1
#
_entry.id   AF-A0A2G9REC3-F1
#
_cell.length_a   1.000
_cell.length_b   1.000
_cell.length_c   1.000
_cell.angle_alpha   90.00
_cell.angle_beta   90.00
_cell.angle_gamma   90.00
#
_symmetry.space_group_name_H-M   'P 1'
#
loop_
_entity.id
_entity.type
_entity.pdbx_description
1 polymer ?
#
loop_
_entity_poly.entity_id
_entity_poly.type
_entity_poly.pdbx_seq_one_letter_code
_entity_poly.pdbx_strand_id
1 'polypeptide(L)' 'MSFGEMLEMVDILNKADYDRKKAKIMAKVVKSLHRNFGVRRSTDQLRKRWSDLKLREHEQYRRIRTVLQKSK' A
#
# COMPACT_ATOMS: atom_id res chain seq x y z
N MET A 1 -7.76 0.01 7.72
CA MET A 1 -6.29 -0.03 7.73
C MET A 1 -5.84 1.31 8.33
N SER A 2 -4.82 1.32 9.17
CA SER A 2 -4.28 2.54 9.77
C SER A 2 -3.46 3.34 8.74
N PHE A 3 -3.15 4.59 9.06
CA PHE A 3 -2.36 5.45 8.18
C PHE A 3 -0.93 4.91 7.97
N GLY A 4 -0.28 4.39 9.01
CA GLY A 4 1.06 3.79 8.93
C GLY A 4 1.10 2.54 8.04
N GLU A 5 0.13 1.64 8.18
CA GLU A 5 -0.02 0.48 7.30
C GLU A 5 -0.26 0.90 5.83
N MET A 6 -1.05 1.95 5.60
CA MET A 6 -1.29 2.47 4.25
C MET A 6 -0.04 3.11 3.64
N LEU A 7 0.76 3.84 4.42
CA LEU A 7 2.03 4.41 3.97
C LEU A 7 2.97 3.29 3.47
N GLU A 8 3.17 2.25 4.29
CA GLU A 8 4.03 1.11 3.96
C GLU A 8 3.55 0.39 2.68
N MET A 9 2.24 0.17 2.57
CA MET A 9 1.64 -0.44 1.39
C MET A 9 1.88 0.40 0.13
N VAL A 10 1.61 1.70 0.17
CA VAL A 10 1.74 2.58 -1.00
C VAL A 10 3.21 2.79 -1.38
N ASP A 11 4.12 2.83 -0.40
CA ASP A 11 5.56 2.90 -0.66
C ASP A 11 6.06 1.68 -1.45
N ILE A 12 5.70 0.47 -1.02
CA ILE A 12 6.06 -0.77 -1.71
C ILE A 12 5.46 -0.83 -3.12
N LEU A 13 4.20 -0.39 -3.27
CA LEU A 13 3.51 -0.35 -4.55
C LEU A 13 4.14 0.67 -5.52
N ASN A 14 4.62 1.80 -5.02
CA ASN A 14 5.27 2.84 -5.83
C ASN A 14 6.71 2.48 -6.23
N LYS A 15 7.44 1.74 -5.38
CA LYS A 15 8.82 1.33 -5.64
C LYS A 15 8.93 0.16 -6.62
N ALA A 16 7.86 -0.58 -6.84
CA ALA A 16 7.86 -1.78 -7.68
C ALA A 16 7.07 -1.54 -8.97
N ASP A 17 7.51 -2.18 -10.06
CA ASP A 17 6.79 -2.20 -11.34
C ASP A 17 5.48 -3.01 -11.18
N TYR A 18 4.44 -2.30 -10.73
CA TYR A 18 3.14 -2.85 -10.33
C TYR A 18 2.45 -3.59 -11.46
N ASP A 19 2.57 -3.07 -12.69
CA ASP A 19 1.83 -3.57 -13.84
C ASP A 19 2.39 -4.89 -14.35
N ARG A 20 3.72 -5.12 -14.30
CA ARG A 20 4.31 -6.41 -14.71
C ARG A 20 4.27 -7.49 -13.64
N LYS A 21 4.25 -7.14 -12.34
CA LYS A 21 4.45 -8.11 -11.23
C LYS A 21 3.50 -7.94 -10.04
N LYS A 22 2.24 -7.60 -10.32
CA LYS A 22 1.17 -7.36 -9.32
C LYS A 22 1.06 -8.40 -8.22
N ALA A 23 1.06 -9.70 -8.54
CA ALA A 23 0.95 -10.76 -7.53
C ALA A 23 2.16 -10.81 -6.58
N LYS A 24 3.39 -10.71 -7.11
CA LYS A 24 4.63 -10.70 -6.33
C LYS A 24 4.72 -9.46 -5.44
N ILE A 25 4.23 -8.32 -5.91
CA ILE A 25 4.22 -7.07 -5.14
C ILE A 25 3.19 -7.13 -4.01
N MET A 26 1.99 -7.65 -4.28
CA MET A 26 0.98 -7.87 -3.23
C MET A 26 1.50 -8.81 -2.13
N ALA A 27 2.22 -9.87 -2.49
CA ALA A 27 2.87 -10.74 -1.51
C ALA A 27 3.93 -10.01 -0.67
N LYS A 28 4.68 -9.06 -1.25
CA LYS A 28 5.61 -8.21 -0.48
C LYS A 28 4.87 -7.32 0.51
N VAL A 29 3.76 -6.70 0.09
CA VAL A 29 2.94 -5.87 0.99
C VAL A 29 2.42 -6.69 2.17
N VAL A 30 1.82 -7.87 1.91
CA VAL A 30 1.34 -8.77 2.99
C VAL A 30 2.47 -9.10 3.96
N LYS A 31 3.67 -9.45 3.43
CA LYS A 31 4.82 -9.80 4.25
C LYS A 31 5.33 -8.62 5.08
N SER A 32 5.36 -7.40 4.53
CA SER A 32 5.80 -6.21 5.25
C SER A 32 4.82 -5.80 6.33
N LEU A 33 3.51 -5.80 6.01
CA LEU A 33 2.46 -5.48 6.98
C LEU A 33 2.46 -6.45 8.16
N HIS A 34 2.65 -7.74 7.90
CA HIS A 34 2.75 -8.73 8.96
C HIS A 34 4.00 -8.53 9.83
N ARG A 35 5.15 -8.20 9.25
CA ARG A 35 6.41 -8.02 9.98
C ARG A 35 6.47 -6.72 10.79
N ASN A 36 6.02 -5.61 10.21
CA ASN A 36 6.18 -4.28 10.79
C ASN A 36 5.02 -3.89 11.71
N PHE A 37 3.80 -4.38 11.41
CA PHE A 37 2.59 -4.00 12.15
C PHE A 37 1.91 -5.19 12.82
N GLY A 38 2.39 -6.42 12.63
CA GLY A 38 1.73 -7.63 13.15
C GLY A 38 0.39 -7.92 12.47
N VAL A 39 0.02 -7.19 11.42
CA VAL A 39 -1.32 -7.29 10.82
C VAL A 39 -1.33 -8.32 9.70
N ARG A 40 -2.22 -9.30 9.83
CA ARG A 40 -2.47 -10.29 8.79
C ARG A 40 -3.59 -9.80 7.86
N ARG A 41 -3.24 -9.56 6.58
CA ARG A 41 -4.20 -9.17 5.53
C ARG A 41 -4.12 -10.13 4.36
N SER A 42 -5.27 -10.38 3.72
CA SER A 42 -5.30 -11.13 2.47
C SER A 42 -4.94 -10.23 1.29
N THR A 43 -4.38 -10.83 0.24
CA THR A 43 -4.03 -10.12 -0.98
C THR A 43 -5.24 -9.46 -1.65
N ASP A 44 -6.42 -10.07 -1.59
CA ASP A 44 -7.63 -9.51 -2.19
C ASP A 44 -8.19 -8.33 -1.40
N GLN A 45 -8.06 -8.35 -0.06
CA GLN A 45 -8.36 -7.18 0.76
C GLN A 45 -7.44 -6.00 0.41
N LEU A 46 -6.15 -6.24 0.18
CA LEU A 46 -5.20 -5.20 -0.21
C LEU A 46 -5.48 -4.68 -1.63
N ARG A 47 -5.86 -5.55 -2.57
CA ARG A 47 -6.27 -5.12 -3.92
C ARG A 47 -7.49 -4.22 -3.88
N LYS A 48 -8.52 -4.60 -3.12
CA LYS A 48 -9.72 -3.76 -2.93
C LYS A 48 -9.35 -2.43 -2.29
N ARG A 49 -8.54 -2.44 -1.22
CA ARG A 49 -8.12 -1.22 -0.54
C ARG A 49 -7.31 -0.28 -1.44
N TRP A 50 -6.45 -0.82 -2.30
CA TRP A 50 -5.70 -0.04 -3.29
C TRP A 50 -6.63 0.64 -4.30
N SER A 51 -7.62 -0.10 -4.81
CA SER A 51 -8.62 0.45 -5.73
C SER A 51 -9.45 1.56 -5.07
N ASP A 52 -9.93 1.34 -3.84
CA ASP A 52 -10.67 2.33 -3.07
C ASP A 52 -9.84 3.60 -2.82
N LEU A 53 -8.55 3.42 -2.47
CA LEU A 53 -7.64 4.53 -2.21
C LEU A 53 -7.43 5.41 -3.46
N LYS A 54 -7.32 4.78 -4.64
CA LYS A 54 -7.14 5.51 -5.91
C LYS A 54 -8.41 6.19 -6.42
N LEU A 55 -9.57 5.55 -6.24
CA LEU A 55 -10.82 5.96 -6.90
C LEU A 55 -11.78 6.73 -5.99
N ARG A 56 -11.75 6.47 -4.68
CA ARG A 56 -12.74 6.99 -3.73
C ARG A 56 -12.13 7.91 -2.69
N GLU A 57 -10.89 7.66 -2.29
CA GLU A 57 -10.22 8.37 -1.18
C GLU A 57 -9.10 9.30 -1.67
N HIS A 58 -9.41 10.19 -2.63
CA HIS A 58 -8.42 11.07 -3.25
C HIS A 58 -7.60 11.91 -2.25
N GLU A 59 -8.24 12.47 -1.21
CA GLU A 59 -7.52 13.25 -0.19
C GLU A 59 -6.56 12.40 0.63
N GLN A 60 -6.97 11.18 1.01
CA GLN A 60 -6.14 10.28 1.80
C GLN A 60 -4.94 9.81 0.99
N TYR A 61 -5.15 9.46 -0.28
CA TYR A 61 -4.07 9.15 -1.22
C TYR A 61 -3.11 10.32 -1.40
N ARG A 62 -3.63 11.54 -1.53
CA ARG A 62 -2.81 12.77 -1.65
C ARG A 62 -1.95 12.97 -0.42
N ARG A 63 -2.49 12.83 0.80
CA ARG A 63 -1.73 12.93 2.05
C ARG A 63 -0.61 11.90 2.13
N ILE A 64 -0.91 10.65 1.82
CA ILE A 64 0.07 9.54 1.78
C ILE A 64 1.20 9.86 0.80
N ARG A 65 0.86 10.28 -0.42
CA ARG A 65 1.84 10.60 -1.45
C ARG A 65 2.74 11.77 -1.04
N THR A 66 2.18 12.82 -0.43
CA THR A 66 2.96 13.96 0.08
C THR A 66 3.95 13.54 1.15
N VAL A 67 3.55 12.67 2.09
CA VAL A 67 4.45 12.16 3.12
C VAL A 67 5.59 11.36 2.48
N LEU A 68 5.26 10.43 1.58
CA LEU A 68 6.27 9.61 0.88
C LEU A 68 7.23 10.43 0.01
N GLN A 69 6.79 11.56 -0.55
CA GLN A 69 7.66 12.47 -1.31
C GLN A 69 8.61 13.26 -0.42
N LYS A 70 8.19 13.63 0.79
CA LYS A 70 9.02 14.38 1.75
C LYS A 70 10.03 13.49 2.48
N SER A 71 9.75 12.19 2.58
CA SER A 71 10.62 11.20 3.20
C SER A 71 11.62 10.56 2.22
N LYS A 72 11.76 11.11 1.01
CA LYS A 72 12.63 10.61 -0.07
C LYS A 72 13.75 11.60 -0.34
#